data_AF-A0A9P5XRB3-F1
#
_entry.id   AF-A0A9P5XRB3-F1
#
_cell.length_a   1.000
_cell.length_b   1.000
_cell.length_c   1.000
_cell.angle_alpha   90.00
_cell.angle_beta   90.00
_cell.angle_gamma   90.00
#
_symmetry.space_group_name_H-M   'P 1'
#
loop_
_entity.id
_entity.type
_entity.pdbx_description
1 polymer ?
#
loop_
_entity_poly.entity_id
_entity_poly.type
_entity_poly.pdbx_seq_one_letter_code
_entity_poly.pdbx_strand_id
1 'polypeptide(L)'
;MHSNRVVSIGVYGEEGTGKSTLITALDGSHYIRNQDNQSFILSLREGTGSQIEPSSFAVVLVDATNPRNVSPSTIQAAIESSTSFCFLFTKTDLIAQDYSSAHTAYLWHTHNLAYKYNTDCFSTSTHTKDGMTDLIAYAVDKHSPPPHQRLPIFVSLWPRFRDLFLDCIAACFKLPSTPITPNVDEELTMLSRDDAINELIAGPLSSAWSKDLIRRLRVEHARSVPATLITPSLIVKSHVLPSEPAAMEFVRQHTSIPIPRIHLRQGAQLVMDFIKGEMLFECWDSLSWFMQFRIACTLRLYIKQLRSLTRVNPGGVEDCKVVGSFFDEGEYGPFDGAAHLRRFCDLVSFTAWRSSVVVARSVDKPPPPLLKSTIDWSPVFMHGDLNMSNILLDERGTLWLIDWDSAGFYPASLESLSMQRCNEILKAPSSWENYRTFIAGATCDREERYWYYFEGEIHRYQ
;
A
#
# COMPACT_ATOMS: atom_id res chain seq x y z
N MET A 1 9.53 -38.12 20.79
CA MET A 1 10.85 -37.52 20.51
C MET A 1 10.67 -36.57 19.34
N HIS A 2 10.73 -35.26 19.54
CA HIS A 2 10.67 -34.32 18.43
C HIS A 2 12.04 -34.37 17.72
N SER A 3 12.05 -34.81 16.46
CA SER A 3 13.26 -34.82 15.63
C SER A 3 13.78 -33.39 15.47
N ASN A 4 15.03 -33.12 15.84
CA ASN A 4 15.65 -31.82 15.64
C ASN A 4 15.83 -31.58 14.13
N ARG A 5 15.24 -30.51 13.60
CA ARG A 5 15.42 -30.11 12.19
C ARG A 5 16.71 -29.30 12.06
N VAL A 6 17.55 -29.66 11.10
CA VAL A 6 18.82 -28.94 10.84
C VAL A 6 18.58 -27.85 9.82
N VAL A 7 18.95 -26.61 10.16
CA VAL A 7 18.92 -25.45 9.24
C VAL A 7 20.35 -25.20 8.76
N SER A 8 20.61 -25.49 7.48
CA SER A 8 21.92 -25.25 6.85
C SER A 8 22.00 -23.80 6.38
N ILE A 9 22.97 -23.05 6.90
CA ILE A 9 23.17 -21.63 6.65
C ILE A 9 24.53 -21.39 6.00
N GLY A 10 24.54 -20.90 4.75
CA GLY A 10 25.74 -20.43 4.07
C GLY A 10 26.08 -18.98 4.46
N VAL A 11 27.29 -18.72 4.90
CA VAL A 11 27.75 -17.40 5.36
C VAL A 11 28.69 -16.79 4.31
N TYR A 12 28.23 -15.72 3.67
CA TYR A 12 28.92 -15.00 2.59
C TYR A 12 29.32 -13.60 3.06
N GLY A 13 30.32 -13.01 2.42
CA GLY A 13 30.79 -11.67 2.76
C GLY A 13 32.25 -11.45 2.42
N GLU A 14 32.63 -10.19 2.27
CA GLU A 14 34.00 -9.79 1.95
C GLU A 14 34.94 -10.01 3.16
N GLU A 15 36.25 -9.87 2.92
CA GLU A 15 37.26 -9.96 3.98
C GLU A 15 36.99 -8.93 5.08
N GLY A 16 37.14 -9.35 6.34
CA GLY A 16 36.95 -8.47 7.50
C GLY A 16 35.49 -8.19 7.88
N THR A 17 34.49 -8.77 7.20
CA THR A 17 33.05 -8.61 7.56
C THR A 17 32.62 -9.36 8.82
N GLY A 18 33.45 -10.28 9.33
CA GLY A 18 33.19 -11.03 10.57
C GLY A 18 32.56 -12.41 10.37
N LYS A 19 32.71 -13.03 9.18
CA LYS A 19 32.18 -14.37 8.86
C LYS A 19 32.53 -15.43 9.91
N SER A 20 33.83 -15.60 10.20
CA SER A 20 34.29 -16.59 11.16
C SER A 20 33.72 -16.36 12.56
N THR A 21 33.62 -15.10 13.00
CA THR A 21 33.01 -14.74 14.29
C THR A 21 31.53 -15.16 14.35
N LEU A 22 30.76 -14.93 13.28
CA LEU A 22 29.36 -15.32 13.23
C LEU A 22 29.18 -16.85 13.24
N ILE A 23 29.99 -17.57 12.46
CA ILE A 23 29.97 -19.04 12.40
C ILE A 23 30.27 -19.60 13.79
N THR A 24 31.36 -19.18 14.43
CA THR A 24 31.72 -19.63 15.79
C THR A 24 30.65 -19.32 16.82
N ALA A 25 29.89 -18.22 16.66
CA ALA A 25 28.86 -17.83 17.61
C ALA A 25 27.55 -18.63 17.50
N LEU A 26 27.20 -19.11 16.30
CA LEU A 26 25.88 -19.67 16.02
C LEU A 26 25.88 -21.12 15.54
N ASP A 27 27.00 -21.65 15.06
CA ASP A 27 27.08 -23.03 14.59
C ASP A 27 26.81 -24.02 15.75
N GLY A 28 25.95 -25.01 15.49
CA GLY A 28 25.48 -25.97 16.49
C GLY A 28 24.50 -25.41 17.53
N SER A 29 24.11 -24.12 17.44
CA SER A 29 23.16 -23.54 18.39
C SER A 29 21.74 -24.08 18.19
N HIS A 30 21.01 -24.18 19.30
CA HIS A 30 19.62 -24.62 19.32
C HIS A 30 18.67 -23.42 19.34
N TYR A 31 17.67 -23.46 18.48
CA TYR A 31 16.58 -22.49 18.46
C TYR A 31 15.24 -23.21 18.63
N ILE A 32 14.44 -22.76 19.60
CA ILE A 32 13.08 -23.26 19.81
C ILE A 32 12.14 -22.17 19.32
N ARG A 33 11.34 -22.52 18.32
CA ARG A 33 10.37 -21.59 17.77
C ARG A 33 9.18 -21.43 18.71
N ASN A 34 8.89 -20.20 19.11
CA ASN A 34 7.84 -19.88 20.09
C ASN A 34 6.43 -20.28 19.65
N GLN A 35 6.16 -20.31 18.34
CA GLN A 35 4.81 -20.53 17.78
C GLN A 35 4.32 -21.97 17.94
N ASP A 36 5.22 -22.95 17.84
CA ASP A 36 4.89 -24.38 17.82
C ASP A 36 5.83 -25.25 18.67
N ASN A 37 6.74 -24.63 19.42
CA ASN A 37 7.78 -25.28 20.22
C ASN A 37 8.66 -26.25 19.41
N GLN A 38 8.74 -26.06 18.09
CA GLN A 38 9.62 -26.87 17.25
C GLN A 38 11.09 -26.49 17.48
N SER A 39 11.94 -27.51 17.62
CA SER A 39 13.38 -27.37 17.88
C SER A 39 14.18 -27.48 16.58
N PHE A 40 15.09 -26.53 16.39
CA PHE A 40 15.98 -26.41 15.25
C PHE A 40 17.44 -26.37 15.71
N ILE A 41 18.34 -26.97 14.94
CA ILE A 41 19.79 -26.86 15.12
C ILE A 41 20.36 -26.11 13.92
N LEU A 42 21.15 -25.07 14.19
CA LEU A 42 21.81 -24.31 13.13
C LEU A 42 23.12 -24.97 12.73
N SER A 43 23.35 -25.09 11.42
CA SER A 43 24.61 -25.58 10.84
C SER A 43 25.15 -24.49 9.91
N LEU A 44 26.12 -23.71 10.37
CA LEU A 44 26.70 -22.60 9.62
C LEU A 44 28.00 -23.03 8.93
N ARG A 45 28.16 -22.66 7.67
CA ARG A 45 29.41 -22.87 6.92
C ARG A 45 29.78 -21.63 6.16
N GLU A 46 31.08 -21.40 5.99
CA GLU A 46 31.54 -20.32 5.12
C GLU A 46 31.24 -20.66 3.65
N GLY A 47 30.55 -19.74 2.97
CA GLY A 47 30.23 -19.86 1.56
C GLY A 47 31.44 -19.53 0.71
N THR A 48 31.94 -20.51 -0.05
CA THR A 48 32.91 -20.29 -1.13
C THR A 48 32.21 -20.45 -2.47
N GLY A 49 32.64 -19.70 -3.50
CA GLY A 49 32.01 -19.66 -4.83
C GLY A 49 32.07 -20.95 -5.65
N SER A 50 32.21 -22.12 -5.01
CA SER A 50 32.40 -23.42 -5.65
C SER A 50 31.82 -24.61 -4.86
N GLN A 51 30.93 -24.40 -3.87
CA GLN A 51 30.36 -25.53 -3.10
C GLN A 51 29.16 -26.18 -3.80
N ILE A 52 29.16 -27.53 -3.73
CA ILE A 52 28.28 -28.46 -4.45
C ILE A 52 27.00 -28.79 -3.64
N GLU A 53 26.93 -28.44 -2.35
CA GLU A 53 25.72 -28.67 -1.54
C GLU A 53 24.91 -27.38 -1.34
N PRO A 54 23.66 -27.31 -1.83
CA PRO A 54 22.81 -26.14 -1.62
C PRO A 54 22.48 -26.00 -0.13
N SER A 55 22.76 -24.82 0.41
CA SER A 55 22.31 -24.43 1.74
C SER A 55 20.80 -24.16 1.72
N SER A 56 20.12 -24.37 2.85
CA SER A 56 18.72 -24.00 2.92
C SER A 56 18.54 -22.48 2.93
N PHE A 57 19.49 -21.76 3.53
CA PHE A 57 19.44 -20.32 3.72
C PHE A 57 20.83 -19.72 3.60
N ALA A 58 20.97 -18.51 3.06
CA ALA A 58 22.25 -17.79 3.03
C ALA A 58 22.18 -16.44 3.77
N VAL A 59 23.28 -16.05 4.39
CA VAL A 59 23.45 -14.73 5.01
C VAL A 59 24.64 -14.04 4.34
N VAL A 60 24.38 -12.88 3.74
CA VAL A 60 25.42 -12.02 3.17
C VAL A 60 25.78 -10.93 4.18
N LEU A 61 27.01 -10.99 4.71
CA LEU A 61 27.51 -10.03 5.67
C LEU A 61 27.95 -8.75 4.96
N VAL A 62 27.54 -7.62 5.52
CA VAL A 62 27.90 -6.29 5.04
C VAL A 62 28.54 -5.52 6.20
N ASP A 63 29.74 -4.99 5.99
CA ASP A 63 30.37 -4.10 6.98
C ASP A 63 29.60 -2.78 7.02
N ALA A 64 28.93 -2.48 8.13
CA ALA A 64 28.12 -1.28 8.25
C ALA A 64 28.96 0.01 8.11
N THR A 65 30.26 -0.03 8.48
CA THR A 65 31.16 1.12 8.37
C THR A 65 31.58 1.41 6.92
N ASN A 66 31.50 0.41 6.04
CA ASN A 66 31.74 0.54 4.61
C ASN A 66 30.72 -0.29 3.80
N PRO A 67 29.44 0.12 3.79
CA PRO A 67 28.34 -0.70 3.28
C PRO A 67 28.33 -0.85 1.75
N ARG A 68 29.23 -0.17 1.05
CA ARG A 68 29.47 -0.31 -0.40
C ARG A 68 30.38 -1.48 -0.73
N ASN A 69 31.12 -1.99 0.25
CA ASN A 69 32.10 -3.05 0.07
C ASN A 69 31.44 -4.43 0.14
N VAL A 70 30.48 -4.68 -0.76
CA VAL A 70 29.89 -6.01 -0.99
C VAL A 70 29.87 -6.25 -2.49
N SER A 71 30.62 -7.25 -2.95
CA SER A 71 30.75 -7.49 -4.39
C SER A 71 29.47 -8.13 -4.96
N PRO A 72 29.07 -7.77 -6.20
CA PRO A 72 27.96 -8.44 -6.87
C PRO A 72 28.15 -9.95 -6.99
N SER A 73 29.39 -10.42 -7.16
CA SER A 73 29.73 -11.85 -7.21
C SER A 73 29.47 -12.57 -5.89
N THR A 74 29.76 -11.95 -4.75
CA THR A 74 29.44 -12.53 -3.42
C THR A 74 27.93 -12.70 -3.25
N ILE A 75 27.15 -11.70 -3.67
CA ILE A 75 25.69 -11.75 -3.58
C ILE A 75 25.13 -12.82 -4.52
N GLN A 76 25.63 -12.88 -5.75
CA GLN A 76 25.22 -13.88 -6.73
C GLN A 76 25.50 -15.30 -6.24
N ALA A 77 26.69 -15.54 -5.66
CA ALA A 77 27.05 -16.82 -5.09
C ALA A 77 26.10 -17.24 -3.95
N ALA A 78 25.67 -16.30 -3.11
CA ALA A 78 24.68 -16.56 -2.05
C ALA A 78 23.29 -16.91 -2.62
N ILE A 79 22.87 -16.23 -3.68
CA ILE A 79 21.59 -16.49 -4.37
C ILE A 79 21.60 -17.88 -5.03
N GLU A 80 22.67 -18.25 -5.73
CA GLU A 80 22.76 -19.51 -6.46
C GLU A 80 22.89 -20.74 -5.55
N SER A 81 23.38 -20.55 -4.33
CA SER A 81 23.67 -21.62 -3.37
C SER A 81 22.60 -21.79 -2.30
N SER A 82 21.49 -21.04 -2.35
CA SER A 82 20.45 -21.08 -1.32
C SER A 82 19.04 -20.92 -1.87
N THR A 83 18.06 -21.44 -1.14
CA THR A 83 16.64 -21.24 -1.49
C THR A 83 16.12 -19.85 -1.11
N SER A 84 16.75 -19.22 -0.10
CA SER A 84 16.44 -17.89 0.38
C SER A 84 17.67 -17.32 1.06
N PHE A 85 17.81 -16.00 1.07
CA PHE A 85 18.95 -15.34 1.71
C PHE A 85 18.53 -14.01 2.33
N CYS A 86 19.37 -13.43 3.18
CA CYS A 86 19.21 -12.07 3.69
C CYS A 86 20.56 -11.36 3.82
N PHE A 87 20.53 -10.05 4.07
CA PHE A 87 21.74 -9.30 4.45
C PHE A 87 21.84 -9.19 5.97
N LEU A 88 23.07 -9.26 6.50
CA LEU A 88 23.37 -8.97 7.89
C LEU A 88 24.44 -7.88 7.96
N PHE A 89 24.06 -6.71 8.44
CA PHE A 89 25.00 -5.63 8.71
C PHE A 89 25.72 -5.90 10.02
N THR A 90 27.04 -5.99 9.97
CA THR A 90 27.92 -6.19 11.13
C THR A 90 28.63 -4.90 11.50
N LYS A 91 29.25 -4.87 12.69
CA LYS A 91 29.99 -3.70 13.21
C LYS A 91 29.13 -2.45 13.36
N THR A 92 27.83 -2.61 13.58
CA THR A 92 26.90 -1.49 13.71
C THR A 92 27.18 -0.66 14.96
N ASP A 93 27.84 -1.23 15.97
CA ASP A 93 28.34 -0.54 17.17
C ASP A 93 29.49 0.44 16.89
N LEU A 94 30.19 0.31 15.76
CA LEU A 94 31.22 1.27 15.35
C LEU A 94 30.63 2.55 14.74
N ILE A 95 29.32 2.57 14.50
CA ILE A 95 28.61 3.72 13.93
C ILE A 95 27.84 4.41 15.04
N ALA A 96 28.18 5.66 15.30
CA ALA A 96 27.40 6.50 16.21
C ALA A 96 25.97 6.66 15.66
N GLN A 97 24.96 6.45 16.51
CA GLN A 97 23.55 6.67 16.16
C GLN A 97 23.19 8.18 16.24
N ASP A 98 23.97 9.00 15.54
CA ASP A 98 24.00 10.46 15.69
C ASP A 98 23.48 11.19 14.46
N TYR A 99 22.92 10.46 13.49
CA TYR A 99 22.45 10.97 12.20
C TYR A 99 23.56 11.63 11.35
N SER A 100 24.82 11.26 11.56
CA SER A 100 25.94 11.64 10.70
C SER A 100 25.78 11.13 9.27
N SER A 101 26.63 11.61 8.37
CA SER A 101 26.73 11.10 7.00
C SER A 101 27.01 9.59 6.98
N ALA A 102 27.82 9.08 7.90
CA ALA A 102 28.12 7.65 8.05
C ALA A 102 26.86 6.87 8.51
N HIS A 103 26.18 7.35 9.56
CA HIS A 103 24.96 6.72 10.07
C HIS A 103 23.85 6.68 9.03
N THR A 104 23.58 7.80 8.35
CA THR A 104 22.54 7.88 7.32
C THR A 104 22.91 7.11 6.05
N ALA A 105 24.20 6.98 5.72
CA ALA A 105 24.64 6.12 4.62
C ALA A 105 24.41 4.64 4.93
N TYR A 106 24.80 4.17 6.10
CA TYR A 106 24.53 2.80 6.56
C TYR A 106 23.04 2.48 6.46
N LEU A 107 22.18 3.29 7.08
CA LEU A 107 20.74 3.07 7.06
C LEU A 107 20.14 3.16 5.65
N TRP A 108 20.65 4.02 4.77
CA TRP A 108 20.16 4.04 3.38
C TRP A 108 20.53 2.74 2.65
N HIS A 109 21.75 2.23 2.87
CA HIS A 109 22.19 0.98 2.27
C HIS A 109 21.37 -0.23 2.73
N THR A 110 20.86 -0.24 3.98
CA THR A 110 19.96 -1.33 4.43
C THR A 110 18.69 -1.36 3.58
N HIS A 111 18.03 -0.22 3.35
CA HIS A 111 16.81 -0.15 2.55
C HIS A 111 17.07 -0.39 1.06
N ASN A 112 18.17 0.15 0.53
CA ASN A 112 18.54 -0.03 -0.88
C ASN A 112 18.86 -1.48 -1.22
N LEU A 113 19.64 -2.18 -0.39
CA LEU A 113 19.90 -3.61 -0.59
C LEU A 113 18.63 -4.43 -0.42
N ALA A 114 17.79 -4.10 0.56
CA ALA A 114 16.54 -4.79 0.79
C ALA A 114 15.64 -4.75 -0.46
N TYR A 115 15.38 -3.55 -1.00
CA TYR A 115 14.59 -3.38 -2.21
C TYR A 115 15.25 -4.03 -3.43
N LYS A 116 16.51 -3.72 -3.71
CA LYS A 116 17.23 -4.18 -4.92
C LYS A 116 17.25 -5.70 -5.07
N TYR A 117 17.37 -6.41 -3.95
CA TYR A 117 17.47 -7.87 -3.93
C TYR A 117 16.21 -8.54 -3.38
N ASN A 118 15.15 -7.77 -3.17
CA ASN A 118 13.85 -8.21 -2.63
C ASN A 118 13.98 -9.13 -1.39
N THR A 119 14.85 -8.77 -0.45
CA THR A 119 15.05 -9.52 0.80
C THR A 119 15.19 -8.60 2.00
N ASP A 120 15.12 -9.14 3.21
CA ASP A 120 15.26 -8.36 4.44
C ASP A 120 16.73 -8.18 4.85
N CYS A 121 16.98 -7.07 5.52
CA CYS A 121 18.27 -6.69 6.05
C CYS A 121 18.19 -6.67 7.58
N PHE A 122 19.11 -7.37 8.22
CA PHE A 122 19.27 -7.40 9.67
C PHE A 122 20.53 -6.64 10.07
N SER A 123 20.66 -6.39 11.36
CA SER A 123 21.81 -5.68 11.93
C SER A 123 22.19 -6.32 13.25
N THR A 124 23.49 -6.52 13.46
CA THR A 124 24.02 -7.09 14.69
C THR A 124 25.28 -6.35 15.14
N SER A 125 25.36 -6.11 16.44
CA SER A 125 26.63 -5.75 17.08
C SER A 125 27.41 -7.01 17.43
N THR A 126 28.73 -6.92 17.32
CA THR A 126 29.66 -7.96 17.80
C THR A 126 29.65 -8.08 19.33
N HIS A 127 29.19 -7.05 20.05
CA HIS A 127 29.21 -6.99 21.51
C HIS A 127 27.88 -7.35 22.17
N THR A 128 26.76 -6.82 21.65
CA THR A 128 25.45 -6.97 22.30
C THR A 128 24.67 -8.21 21.83
N LYS A 129 25.05 -8.80 20.69
CA LYS A 129 24.29 -9.86 20.00
C LYS A 129 22.85 -9.46 19.63
N ASP A 130 22.54 -8.17 19.67
CA ASP A 130 21.24 -7.64 19.26
C ASP A 130 20.96 -8.01 17.81
N GLY A 131 19.71 -8.35 17.48
CA GLY A 131 19.29 -8.75 16.14
C GLY A 131 19.68 -10.18 15.71
N MET A 132 20.54 -10.89 16.45
CA MET A 132 20.86 -12.30 16.14
C MET A 132 19.64 -13.21 16.29
N THR A 133 18.81 -12.99 17.31
CA THR A 133 17.60 -13.79 17.52
C THR A 133 16.60 -13.61 16.39
N ASP A 134 16.42 -12.38 15.91
CA ASP A 134 15.52 -12.06 14.79
C ASP A 134 16.02 -12.68 13.47
N LEU A 135 17.33 -12.65 13.23
CA LEU A 135 17.96 -13.32 12.09
C LEU A 135 17.71 -14.83 12.12
N ILE A 136 17.90 -15.47 13.27
CA ILE A 136 17.70 -16.92 13.43
C ILE A 136 16.23 -17.26 13.23
N ALA A 137 15.31 -16.50 13.84
CA ALA A 137 13.88 -16.68 13.67
C ALA A 137 13.48 -16.59 12.20
N TYR A 138 14.00 -15.58 11.48
CA TYR A 138 13.77 -15.39 10.06
C TYR A 138 14.29 -16.57 9.21
N ALA A 139 15.54 -17.01 9.44
CA ALA A 139 16.13 -18.14 8.73
C ALA A 139 15.33 -19.44 8.95
N VAL A 140 14.90 -19.68 10.18
CA VAL A 140 14.06 -20.84 10.56
C VAL A 140 12.71 -20.79 9.88
N ASP A 141 12.03 -19.63 9.88
CA ASP A 141 10.72 -19.48 9.25
C ASP A 141 10.79 -19.57 7.72
N LYS A 142 11.91 -19.19 7.09
CA LYS A 142 12.15 -19.42 5.66
C LYS A 142 12.43 -20.89 5.35
N HIS A 143 13.19 -21.58 6.19
CA HIS A 143 13.48 -23.00 6.02
C HIS A 143 12.25 -23.88 6.26
N SER A 144 11.46 -23.56 7.28
CA SER A 144 10.31 -24.36 7.72
C SER A 144 9.19 -23.41 8.14
N PRO A 145 8.33 -22.95 7.22
CA PRO A 145 7.26 -22.01 7.52
C PRO A 145 6.41 -22.45 8.72
N PRO A 146 6.02 -21.53 9.62
CA PRO A 146 5.21 -21.87 10.77
C PRO A 146 3.83 -22.37 10.32
N PRO A 147 3.26 -23.40 10.99
CA PRO A 147 1.88 -23.81 10.74
C PRO A 147 0.97 -22.61 11.02
N HIS A 148 0.10 -22.27 10.06
CA HIS A 148 -0.83 -21.12 10.01
C HIS A 148 -0.70 -20.13 11.17
N GLN A 149 -0.27 -18.90 10.88
CA GLN A 149 -0.23 -17.78 11.83
C GLN A 149 -1.51 -17.74 12.70
N ARG A 150 -1.46 -18.34 13.89
CA ARG A 150 -2.34 -17.91 14.98
C ARG A 150 -1.79 -16.55 15.36
N LEU A 151 -2.51 -15.50 14.94
CA LEU A 151 -2.33 -14.15 15.46
C LEU A 151 -2.01 -14.26 16.96
N PRO A 152 -0.93 -13.64 17.46
CA PRO A 152 -0.59 -13.73 18.88
C PRO A 152 -1.83 -13.38 19.70
N ILE A 153 -2.21 -14.27 20.62
CA ILE A 153 -3.44 -14.20 21.43
C ILE A 153 -3.43 -12.98 22.37
N PHE A 154 -2.35 -12.19 22.37
CA PHE A 154 -2.20 -10.91 23.09
C PHE A 154 -2.18 -9.68 22.16
N VAL A 155 -2.90 -9.69 21.04
CA VAL A 155 -3.36 -8.42 20.47
C VAL A 155 -4.45 -7.89 21.40
N SER A 156 -4.28 -6.66 21.90
CA SER A 156 -5.31 -5.95 22.67
C SER A 156 -6.67 -6.19 22.00
N LEU A 157 -7.61 -6.82 22.71
CA LEU A 157 -8.95 -7.08 22.16
C LEU A 157 -9.74 -5.77 22.00
N TRP A 158 -9.30 -4.69 22.66
CA TRP A 158 -10.01 -3.42 22.75
C TRP A 158 -10.26 -2.74 21.39
N PRO A 159 -9.29 -2.61 20.46
CA PRO A 159 -9.54 -2.04 19.14
C PRO A 159 -10.55 -2.88 18.33
N ARG A 160 -10.50 -4.21 18.42
CA ARG A 160 -11.46 -5.09 17.74
C ARG A 160 -12.87 -4.92 18.29
N PHE A 161 -13.02 -4.84 19.62
CA PHE A 161 -14.31 -4.57 20.25
C PHE A 161 -14.84 -3.18 19.87
N ARG A 162 -13.98 -2.16 19.85
CA ARG A 162 -14.34 -0.80 19.43
C ARG A 162 -14.85 -0.80 18.00
N ASP A 163 -14.12 -1.42 17.07
CA ASP A 163 -14.50 -1.40 15.66
C ASP A 163 -15.80 -2.16 15.42
N LEU A 164 -16.00 -3.30 16.10
CA LEU A 164 -17.26 -4.03 16.07
C LEU A 164 -18.43 -3.17 16.58
N PHE A 165 -18.24 -2.45 17.69
CA PHE A 165 -19.25 -1.56 18.24
C PHE A 165 -19.61 -0.42 17.28
N LEU A 166 -18.61 0.23 16.68
CA LEU A 166 -18.84 1.28 15.67
C LEU A 166 -19.52 0.73 14.42
N ASP A 167 -19.22 -0.52 14.01
CA ASP A 167 -19.91 -1.18 12.90
C ASP A 167 -21.38 -1.46 13.23
N CYS A 168 -21.70 -1.84 14.46
CA CYS A 168 -23.08 -2.01 14.92
C CYS A 168 -23.84 -0.69 14.88
N ILE A 169 -23.24 0.42 15.34
CA ILE A 169 -23.83 1.75 15.21
C ILE A 169 -24.07 2.06 13.73
N ALA A 170 -23.05 1.88 12.89
CA ALA A 170 -23.15 2.18 11.47
C ALA A 170 -24.26 1.37 10.78
N ALA A 171 -24.42 0.09 11.14
CA ALA A 171 -25.48 -0.76 10.62
C ALA A 171 -26.90 -0.24 10.95
N CYS A 172 -27.08 0.41 12.11
CA CYS A 172 -28.36 0.99 12.51
C CYS A 172 -28.72 2.26 11.74
N PHE A 173 -27.72 3.02 11.27
CA PHE A 173 -27.93 4.36 10.70
C PHE A 173 -27.62 4.48 9.21
N LYS A 174 -27.15 3.40 8.56
CA LYS A 174 -26.83 3.39 7.13
C LYS A 174 -27.99 3.86 6.25
N LEU A 175 -27.64 4.39 5.09
CA LEU A 175 -28.57 4.77 4.04
C LEU A 175 -29.08 3.52 3.29
N PRO A 176 -30.24 3.62 2.60
CA PRO A 176 -30.72 2.57 1.72
C PRO A 176 -29.67 2.17 0.67
N SER A 177 -29.63 0.88 0.32
CA SER A 177 -28.56 0.29 -0.50
C SER A 177 -29.09 -0.35 -1.80
N THR A 178 -30.34 -0.06 -2.19
CA THR A 178 -30.97 -0.67 -3.37
C THR A 178 -30.96 0.34 -4.52
N PRO A 179 -29.89 0.37 -5.33
CA PRO A 179 -29.83 1.25 -6.48
C PRO A 179 -30.89 0.86 -7.51
N ILE A 180 -31.65 1.84 -7.99
CA ILE A 180 -32.52 1.67 -9.16
C ILE A 180 -31.80 2.31 -10.34
N THR A 181 -31.31 1.47 -11.24
CA THR A 181 -30.66 1.93 -12.47
C THR A 181 -31.66 1.93 -13.63
N PRO A 182 -31.63 2.95 -14.51
CA PRO A 182 -32.52 2.99 -15.67
C PRO A 182 -32.26 1.82 -16.64
N ASN A 183 -33.30 1.42 -17.39
CA ASN A 183 -33.11 0.57 -18.57
C ASN A 183 -32.52 1.47 -19.67
N VAL A 184 -31.38 1.08 -20.21
CA VAL A 184 -30.62 1.85 -21.21
C VAL A 184 -30.50 1.11 -22.55
N ASP A 185 -31.26 0.03 -22.77
CA ASP A 185 -31.11 -0.85 -23.93
C ASP A 185 -31.31 -0.10 -25.26
N GLU A 186 -32.27 0.83 -25.30
CA GLU A 186 -32.52 1.69 -26.47
C GLU A 186 -31.36 2.66 -26.73
N GLU A 187 -30.85 3.30 -25.68
CA GLU A 187 -29.71 4.22 -25.75
C GLU A 187 -28.43 3.49 -26.19
N LEU A 188 -28.19 2.28 -25.68
CA LEU A 188 -27.04 1.44 -26.07
C LEU A 188 -27.13 0.98 -27.52
N THR A 189 -28.33 0.69 -28.03
CA THR A 189 -28.52 0.32 -29.44
C THR A 189 -28.05 1.45 -30.37
N MET A 190 -28.25 2.71 -29.97
CA MET A 190 -27.77 3.87 -30.74
C MET A 190 -26.23 3.99 -30.77
N LEU A 191 -25.54 3.43 -29.77
CA LEU A 191 -24.07 3.45 -29.66
C LEU A 191 -23.37 2.37 -30.49
N SER A 192 -24.11 1.53 -31.22
CA SER A 192 -23.54 0.38 -31.98
C SER A 192 -22.75 0.79 -33.24
N ARG A 193 -22.67 2.09 -33.58
CA ARG A 193 -21.87 2.59 -34.71
C ARG A 193 -20.49 3.03 -34.21
N ASP A 194 -19.43 2.67 -34.93
CA ASP A 194 -18.03 2.90 -34.52
C ASP A 194 -17.70 4.37 -34.11
N ASP A 195 -18.37 5.36 -34.72
CA ASP A 195 -18.15 6.78 -34.48
C ASP A 195 -19.21 7.45 -33.55
N ALA A 196 -20.25 6.73 -33.13
CA ALA A 196 -21.38 7.31 -32.41
C ALA A 196 -20.98 7.97 -31.09
N ILE A 197 -20.04 7.37 -30.36
CA ILE A 197 -19.56 7.94 -29.08
C ILE A 197 -18.88 9.29 -29.32
N ASN A 198 -18.04 9.40 -30.35
CA ASN A 198 -17.33 10.64 -30.66
C ASN A 198 -18.29 11.73 -31.15
N GLU A 199 -19.30 11.38 -31.96
CA GLU A 199 -20.38 12.29 -32.36
C GLU A 199 -21.15 12.83 -31.14
N LEU A 200 -21.48 11.96 -30.18
CA LEU A 200 -22.19 12.37 -28.96
C LEU A 200 -21.32 13.21 -28.02
N ILE A 201 -20.02 12.89 -27.87
CA ILE A 201 -19.06 13.71 -27.11
C ILE A 201 -18.97 15.13 -27.69
N ALA A 202 -18.99 15.25 -29.02
CA ALA A 202 -18.99 16.55 -29.70
C ALA A 202 -20.36 17.26 -29.67
N GLY A 203 -21.40 16.60 -29.17
CA GLY A 203 -22.77 17.07 -29.15
C GLY A 203 -23.06 18.21 -28.16
N PRO A 204 -24.21 18.88 -28.31
CA PRO A 204 -24.60 20.00 -27.46
C PRO A 204 -24.87 19.59 -26.01
N LEU A 205 -25.38 18.38 -25.76
CA LEU A 205 -25.61 17.83 -24.41
C LEU A 205 -24.29 17.73 -23.64
N SER A 206 -23.30 17.08 -24.24
CA SER A 206 -21.93 16.95 -23.75
C SER A 206 -21.30 18.30 -23.46
N SER A 207 -21.40 19.27 -24.39
CA SER A 207 -20.85 20.61 -24.19
C SER A 207 -21.51 21.36 -23.02
N ALA A 208 -22.83 21.28 -22.90
CA ALA A 208 -23.56 21.91 -21.81
C ALA A 208 -23.20 21.27 -20.46
N TRP A 209 -23.13 19.93 -20.42
CA TRP A 209 -22.72 19.17 -19.24
C TRP A 209 -21.32 19.54 -18.78
N SER A 210 -20.33 19.54 -19.68
CA SER A 210 -18.94 19.84 -19.33
C SER A 210 -18.78 21.25 -18.77
N LYS A 211 -19.47 22.25 -19.36
CA LYS A 211 -19.48 23.62 -18.83
C LYS A 211 -20.10 23.69 -17.43
N ASP A 212 -21.21 22.98 -17.22
CA ASP A 212 -21.86 22.94 -15.92
C ASP A 212 -21.00 22.23 -14.87
N LEU A 213 -20.38 21.10 -15.21
CA LEU A 213 -19.50 20.35 -14.32
C LEU A 213 -18.25 21.17 -13.93
N ILE A 214 -17.62 21.87 -14.87
CA ILE A 214 -16.50 22.80 -14.58
C ILE A 214 -16.91 23.86 -13.57
N ARG A 215 -18.10 24.45 -13.74
CA ARG A 215 -18.65 25.44 -12.83
C ARG A 215 -18.93 24.85 -11.44
N ARG A 216 -19.52 23.66 -11.38
CA ARG A 216 -19.86 22.95 -10.13
C ARG A 216 -18.62 22.56 -9.33
N LEU A 217 -17.59 22.07 -9.99
CA LEU A 217 -16.30 21.72 -9.39
C LEU A 217 -15.38 22.93 -9.12
N ARG A 218 -15.78 24.15 -9.54
CA ARG A 218 -14.99 25.39 -9.39
C ARG A 218 -13.60 25.31 -10.03
N VAL A 219 -13.50 24.60 -11.16
CA VAL A 219 -12.25 24.39 -11.91
C VAL A 219 -12.25 25.17 -13.23
N GLU A 220 -12.55 26.46 -13.19
CA GLU A 220 -12.76 27.31 -14.40
C GLU A 220 -11.58 27.33 -15.38
N HIS A 221 -10.38 26.95 -14.92
CA HIS A 221 -9.17 26.86 -15.73
C HIS A 221 -8.99 25.49 -16.45
N ALA A 222 -9.87 24.52 -16.16
CA ALA A 222 -9.80 23.18 -16.75
C ALA A 222 -10.14 23.24 -18.25
N ARG A 223 -9.28 22.64 -19.07
CA ARG A 223 -9.46 22.58 -20.53
C ARG A 223 -10.45 21.51 -20.98
N SER A 224 -10.69 20.51 -20.13
CA SER A 224 -11.58 19.38 -20.37
C SER A 224 -12.04 18.77 -19.05
N VAL A 225 -13.09 17.95 -19.11
CA VAL A 225 -13.55 17.12 -17.99
C VAL A 225 -13.31 15.65 -18.32
N PRO A 226 -12.98 14.80 -17.33
CA PRO A 226 -12.66 13.39 -17.57
C PRO A 226 -13.90 12.57 -17.97
N ALA A 227 -15.10 12.98 -17.56
CA ALA A 227 -16.35 12.29 -17.83
C ALA A 227 -17.42 13.24 -18.41
N THR A 228 -18.09 12.82 -19.48
CA THR A 228 -19.03 13.63 -20.26
C THR A 228 -20.35 12.91 -20.48
N LEU A 229 -21.47 13.59 -20.21
CA LEU A 229 -22.81 13.06 -20.41
C LEU A 229 -23.14 12.99 -21.90
N ILE A 230 -23.34 11.78 -22.43
CA ILE A 230 -23.58 11.56 -23.87
C ILE A 230 -25.05 11.32 -24.21
N THR A 231 -25.84 10.85 -23.24
CA THR A 231 -27.29 10.66 -23.33
C THR A 231 -27.91 10.97 -21.95
N PRO A 232 -29.25 11.01 -21.80
CA PRO A 232 -29.87 11.27 -20.49
C PRO A 232 -29.47 10.27 -19.40
N SER A 233 -29.08 9.05 -19.76
CA SER A 233 -28.77 7.96 -18.82
C SER A 233 -27.34 7.44 -18.89
N LEU A 234 -26.50 7.92 -19.81
CA LEU A 234 -25.14 7.41 -20.01
C LEU A 234 -24.09 8.52 -20.00
N ILE A 235 -22.99 8.23 -19.32
CA ILE A 235 -21.78 9.04 -19.29
C ILE A 235 -20.63 8.26 -19.95
N VAL A 236 -19.74 8.97 -20.62
CA VAL A 236 -18.48 8.41 -21.12
C VAL A 236 -17.30 9.02 -20.35
N LYS A 237 -16.45 8.17 -19.79
CA LYS A 237 -15.14 8.56 -19.25
C LYS A 237 -14.08 8.33 -20.33
N SER A 238 -13.22 9.31 -20.55
CA SER A 238 -12.13 9.26 -21.54
C SER A 238 -10.78 9.06 -20.87
N HIS A 239 -9.81 8.52 -21.62
CA HIS A 239 -8.45 8.24 -21.13
C HIS A 239 -8.41 7.23 -19.95
N VAL A 240 -9.35 6.30 -19.93
CA VAL A 240 -9.49 5.30 -18.88
C VAL A 240 -8.39 4.24 -18.99
N LEU A 241 -7.66 4.04 -17.90
CA LEU A 241 -6.70 2.96 -17.75
C LEU A 241 -7.42 1.61 -17.66
N PRO A 242 -6.82 0.49 -18.11
CA PRO A 242 -7.41 -0.84 -17.97
C PRO A 242 -7.72 -1.26 -16.53
N SER A 243 -7.03 -0.68 -15.54
CA SER A 243 -7.21 -0.95 -14.11
C SER A 243 -8.60 -0.56 -13.58
N GLU A 244 -9.15 0.58 -14.03
CA GLU A 244 -10.43 1.11 -13.55
C GLU A 244 -11.62 0.16 -13.84
N PRO A 245 -11.89 -0.26 -15.10
CA PRO A 245 -13.00 -1.17 -15.36
C PRO A 245 -12.82 -2.53 -14.66
N ALA A 246 -11.58 -3.01 -14.52
CA ALA A 246 -11.29 -4.24 -13.77
C ALA A 246 -11.61 -4.09 -12.28
N ALA A 247 -11.26 -2.95 -11.67
CA ALA A 247 -11.61 -2.63 -10.29
C ALA A 247 -13.14 -2.53 -10.09
N MET A 248 -13.83 -1.84 -10.99
CA MET A 248 -15.29 -1.72 -10.95
C MET A 248 -15.99 -3.08 -11.07
N GLU A 249 -15.54 -3.95 -11.99
CA GLU A 249 -16.06 -5.33 -12.09
C GLU A 249 -15.80 -6.14 -10.83
N PHE A 250 -14.59 -6.04 -10.27
CA PHE A 250 -14.26 -6.70 -9.04
C PHE A 250 -15.16 -6.26 -7.87
N VAL A 251 -15.39 -4.95 -7.70
CA VAL A 251 -16.26 -4.40 -6.65
C VAL A 251 -17.70 -4.87 -6.82
N ARG A 252 -18.21 -4.88 -8.05
CA ARG A 252 -19.59 -5.31 -8.35
C ARG A 252 -19.83 -6.77 -8.00
N GLN A 253 -18.85 -7.63 -8.25
CA GLN A 253 -18.96 -9.07 -7.99
C GLN A 253 -18.84 -9.41 -6.51
N HIS A 254 -18.10 -8.62 -5.73
CA HIS A 254 -17.70 -9.00 -4.36
C HIS A 254 -18.34 -8.13 -3.27
N THR A 255 -19.06 -7.07 -3.62
CA THR A 255 -19.66 -6.14 -2.64
C THR A 255 -21.09 -5.77 -3.01
N SER A 256 -21.77 -5.12 -2.07
CA SER A 256 -23.09 -4.50 -2.26
C SER A 256 -23.02 -2.99 -2.47
N ILE A 257 -21.82 -2.45 -2.74
CA ILE A 257 -21.58 -1.02 -2.88
C ILE A 257 -22.21 -0.54 -4.20
N PRO A 258 -23.11 0.47 -4.18
CA PRO A 258 -23.63 1.08 -5.39
C PRO A 258 -22.50 1.77 -6.17
N ILE A 259 -22.24 1.26 -7.37
CA ILE A 259 -21.29 1.82 -8.35
C ILE A 259 -21.95 1.83 -9.73
N PRO A 260 -21.57 2.74 -10.65
CA PRO A 260 -22.10 2.74 -12.02
C PRO A 260 -21.90 1.40 -12.73
N ARG A 261 -22.91 0.94 -13.49
CA ARG A 261 -22.73 -0.23 -14.37
C ARG A 261 -21.94 0.18 -15.60
N ILE A 262 -20.97 -0.64 -15.97
CA ILE A 262 -20.23 -0.51 -17.23
C ILE A 262 -21.07 -1.17 -18.32
N HIS A 263 -21.25 -0.47 -19.45
CA HIS A 263 -22.01 -0.98 -20.59
C HIS A 263 -21.15 -1.25 -21.81
N LEU A 264 -20.18 -0.38 -22.09
CA LEU A 264 -19.31 -0.49 -23.26
C LEU A 264 -17.91 0.03 -22.94
N ARG A 265 -16.89 -0.64 -23.51
CA ARG A 265 -15.51 -0.19 -23.50
C ARG A 265 -14.98 -0.16 -24.93
N GLN A 266 -14.54 1.00 -25.39
CA GLN A 266 -13.95 1.19 -26.72
C GLN A 266 -12.59 1.89 -26.57
N GLY A 267 -11.50 1.13 -26.67
CA GLY A 267 -10.16 1.65 -26.39
C GLY A 267 -10.04 2.20 -24.97
N ALA A 268 -9.77 3.50 -24.85
CA ALA A 268 -9.66 4.23 -23.57
C ALA A 268 -10.96 4.98 -23.19
N GLN A 269 -12.07 4.72 -23.88
CA GLN A 269 -13.39 5.23 -23.53
C GLN A 269 -14.20 4.16 -22.78
N LEU A 270 -14.82 4.57 -21.67
CA LEU A 270 -15.68 3.73 -20.84
C LEU A 270 -17.07 4.36 -20.75
N VAL A 271 -18.08 3.68 -21.30
CA VAL A 271 -19.49 4.09 -21.19
C VAL A 271 -20.13 3.39 -19.99
N MET A 272 -20.75 4.18 -19.12
CA MET A 272 -21.36 3.70 -17.88
C MET A 272 -22.65 4.45 -17.55
N ASP A 273 -23.41 3.93 -16.60
CA ASP A 273 -24.61 4.61 -16.08
C ASP A 273 -24.27 6.04 -15.63
N PHE A 274 -25.11 7.00 -16.03
CA PHE A 274 -25.16 8.31 -15.40
C PHE A 274 -25.97 8.23 -14.10
N ILE A 275 -25.34 8.61 -12.98
CA ILE A 275 -26.00 8.66 -11.69
C ILE A 275 -26.55 10.07 -11.46
N LYS A 276 -27.87 10.21 -11.46
CA LYS A 276 -28.55 11.46 -11.17
C LYS A 276 -28.53 11.74 -9.66
N GLY A 277 -27.64 12.62 -9.24
CA GLY A 277 -27.46 13.02 -7.84
C GLY A 277 -26.50 14.20 -7.70
N GLU A 278 -26.24 14.59 -6.46
CA GLU A 278 -25.28 15.64 -6.11
C GLU A 278 -24.02 15.02 -5.52
N MET A 279 -22.85 15.56 -5.85
CA MET A 279 -21.62 15.20 -5.15
C MET A 279 -21.69 15.70 -3.72
N LEU A 280 -21.14 14.95 -2.77
CA LEU A 280 -21.03 15.45 -1.40
C LEU A 280 -20.25 16.77 -1.36
N PHE A 281 -19.31 16.98 -2.27
CA PHE A 281 -18.60 18.25 -2.44
C PHE A 281 -19.54 19.45 -2.62
N GLU A 282 -20.70 19.24 -3.25
CA GLU A 282 -21.68 20.29 -3.54
C GLU A 282 -22.68 20.47 -2.42
N CYS A 283 -23.17 19.37 -1.84
CA CYS A 283 -24.33 19.40 -0.94
C CYS A 283 -23.99 19.25 0.54
N TRP A 284 -22.76 18.87 0.92
CA TRP A 284 -22.45 18.50 2.32
C TRP A 284 -22.86 19.53 3.37
N ASP A 285 -22.59 20.82 3.12
CA ASP A 285 -22.89 21.90 4.07
C ASP A 285 -24.40 22.21 4.17
N SER A 286 -25.19 21.81 3.17
CA SER A 286 -26.66 21.93 3.22
C SER A 286 -27.33 20.76 3.93
N LEU A 287 -26.61 19.64 4.09
CA LEU A 287 -27.11 18.46 4.79
C LEU A 287 -27.18 18.70 6.30
N SER A 288 -28.23 18.17 6.93
CA SER A 288 -28.29 18.13 8.39
C SER A 288 -27.14 17.30 8.97
N TRP A 289 -26.71 17.62 10.19
CA TRP A 289 -25.70 16.84 10.91
C TRP A 289 -26.06 15.35 10.99
N PHE A 290 -27.35 15.03 11.11
CA PHE A 290 -27.83 13.65 11.18
C PHE A 290 -27.65 12.94 9.84
N MET A 291 -27.91 13.62 8.71
CA MET A 291 -27.66 13.05 7.39
C MET A 291 -26.16 12.86 7.11
N GLN A 292 -25.32 13.82 7.50
CA GLN A 292 -23.86 13.69 7.45
C GLN A 292 -23.39 12.45 8.25
N PHE A 293 -23.94 12.25 9.45
CA PHE A 293 -23.67 11.05 10.26
C PHE A 293 -24.10 9.76 9.58
N ARG A 294 -25.29 9.72 8.96
CA ARG A 294 -25.77 8.54 8.21
C ARG A 294 -24.92 8.23 6.99
N ILE A 295 -24.42 9.25 6.29
CA ILE A 295 -23.45 9.10 5.21
C ILE A 295 -22.16 8.47 5.75
N ALA A 296 -21.61 9.00 6.84
CA ALA A 296 -20.41 8.44 7.46
C ALA A 296 -20.61 6.97 7.90
N CYS A 297 -21.78 6.63 8.44
CA CYS A 297 -22.16 5.26 8.77
C CYS A 297 -22.16 4.35 7.53
N THR A 298 -22.72 4.83 6.43
CA THR A 298 -22.77 4.09 5.16
C THR A 298 -21.36 3.85 4.62
N LEU A 299 -20.53 4.89 4.58
CA LEU A 299 -19.14 4.80 4.12
C LEU A 299 -18.30 3.86 4.99
N ARG A 300 -18.47 3.88 6.31
CA ARG A 300 -17.81 2.92 7.21
C ARG A 300 -18.11 1.46 6.81
N LEU A 301 -19.36 1.16 6.47
CA LEU A 301 -19.75 -0.18 6.04
C LEU A 301 -19.27 -0.51 4.61
N TYR A 302 -19.11 0.48 3.73
CA TYR A 302 -18.47 0.29 2.43
C TYR A 302 -16.98 -0.03 2.60
N ILE A 303 -16.26 0.77 3.38
CA ILE A 303 -14.85 0.50 3.72
C ILE A 303 -14.68 -0.88 4.36
N LYS A 304 -15.59 -1.30 5.25
CA LYS A 304 -15.58 -2.64 5.82
C LYS A 304 -15.71 -3.74 4.77
N GLN A 305 -16.61 -3.57 3.78
CA GLN A 305 -16.76 -4.52 2.68
C GLN A 305 -15.48 -4.59 1.83
N LEU A 306 -14.93 -3.44 1.42
CA LEU A 306 -13.69 -3.38 0.65
C LEU A 306 -12.53 -4.05 1.41
N ARG A 307 -12.37 -3.74 2.69
CA ARG A 307 -11.32 -4.31 3.54
C ARG A 307 -11.43 -5.80 3.80
N SER A 308 -12.61 -6.38 3.61
CA SER A 308 -12.80 -7.83 3.70
C SER A 308 -12.21 -8.58 2.49
N LEU A 309 -11.95 -7.87 1.39
CA LEU A 309 -11.31 -8.40 0.21
C LEU A 309 -9.79 -8.28 0.38
N THR A 310 -9.12 -9.42 0.52
CA THR A 310 -7.68 -9.50 0.78
C THR A 310 -6.99 -10.32 -0.29
N ARG A 311 -5.72 -10.04 -0.57
CA ARG A 311 -4.89 -10.88 -1.43
C ARG A 311 -3.41 -10.80 -1.06
N VAL A 312 -2.60 -11.70 -1.61
CA VAL A 312 -1.16 -11.77 -1.32
C VAL A 312 -0.38 -10.65 -2.03
N ASN A 313 -0.70 -10.38 -3.30
CA ASN A 313 0.02 -9.42 -4.13
C ASN A 313 -0.59 -8.02 -3.99
N PRO A 314 0.17 -6.93 -3.87
CA PRO A 314 -0.43 -5.60 -3.85
C PRO A 314 -0.75 -5.08 -5.27
N GLY A 315 -1.42 -3.93 -5.39
CA GLY A 315 -1.70 -3.24 -6.68
C GLY A 315 -3.10 -3.44 -7.27
N GLY A 316 -3.24 -3.19 -8.57
CA GLY A 316 -4.48 -3.32 -9.34
C GLY A 316 -4.96 -4.76 -9.49
N VAL A 317 -6.24 -4.95 -9.80
CA VAL A 317 -6.90 -6.27 -9.83
C VAL A 317 -6.23 -7.24 -10.81
N GLU A 318 -5.90 -6.79 -12.01
CA GLU A 318 -5.40 -7.64 -13.10
C GLU A 318 -3.87 -7.64 -13.23
N ASP A 319 -3.27 -6.46 -13.27
CA ASP A 319 -1.83 -6.30 -13.57
C ASP A 319 -0.93 -6.31 -12.33
N CYS A 320 -1.52 -6.29 -11.13
CA CYS A 320 -0.81 -6.15 -9.86
C CYS A 320 0.13 -4.93 -9.79
N LYS A 321 -0.11 -3.90 -10.62
CA LYS A 321 0.63 -2.65 -10.59
C LYS A 321 0.06 -1.72 -9.54
N VAL A 322 0.94 -0.97 -8.88
CA VAL A 322 0.56 0.04 -7.90
C VAL A 322 0.42 1.37 -8.63
N VAL A 323 -0.72 2.03 -8.46
CA VAL A 323 -1.14 3.23 -9.20
C VAL A 323 -1.93 4.15 -8.27
N GLY A 324 -2.20 5.36 -8.74
CA GLY A 324 -3.10 6.34 -8.11
C GLY A 324 -2.36 7.55 -7.54
N SER A 325 -3.14 8.50 -7.02
CA SER A 325 -2.64 9.81 -6.58
C SER A 325 -1.53 9.77 -5.52
N PHE A 326 -1.53 8.74 -4.65
CA PHE A 326 -0.45 8.49 -3.68
C PHE A 326 0.90 8.16 -4.32
N PHE A 327 0.86 7.64 -5.55
CA PHE A 327 2.00 7.21 -6.33
C PHE A 327 2.29 8.20 -7.47
N ASP A 328 1.90 9.46 -7.33
CA ASP A 328 2.14 10.54 -8.32
C ASP A 328 1.67 10.18 -9.73
N GLU A 329 0.52 9.47 -9.81
CA GLU A 329 -0.04 8.94 -11.07
C GLU A 329 0.88 7.98 -11.85
N GLY A 330 1.97 7.53 -11.24
CA GLY A 330 2.91 6.57 -11.82
C GLY A 330 2.43 5.12 -11.70
N GLU A 331 2.96 4.25 -12.57
CA GLU A 331 2.74 2.80 -12.52
C GLU A 331 3.97 2.09 -11.97
N TYR A 332 3.85 1.44 -10.80
CA TYR A 332 4.95 0.74 -10.14
C TYR A 332 4.69 -0.76 -10.02
N GLY A 333 5.77 -1.56 -10.03
CA GLY A 333 5.69 -3.01 -9.96
C GLY A 333 5.51 -3.69 -11.34
N PRO A 334 4.88 -4.87 -11.42
CA PRO A 334 4.19 -5.58 -10.33
C PRO A 334 5.14 -6.01 -9.22
N PHE A 335 4.62 -6.05 -7.99
CA PHE A 335 5.37 -6.53 -6.83
C PHE A 335 4.96 -7.96 -6.47
N ASP A 336 5.94 -8.80 -6.15
CA ASP A 336 5.73 -10.23 -5.83
C ASP A 336 5.01 -10.49 -4.51
N GLY A 337 4.65 -9.44 -3.77
CA GLY A 337 3.95 -9.52 -2.49
C GLY A 337 4.10 -8.26 -1.66
N ALA A 338 3.35 -8.20 -0.56
CA ALA A 338 3.36 -7.07 0.38
C ALA A 338 4.76 -6.67 0.87
N ALA A 339 5.65 -7.65 1.07
CA ALA A 339 7.02 -7.38 1.51
C ALA A 339 7.86 -6.64 0.45
N HIS A 340 7.65 -6.92 -0.84
CA HIS A 340 8.35 -6.23 -1.91
C HIS A 340 7.86 -4.78 -2.03
N LEU A 341 6.54 -4.55 -1.99
CA LEU A 341 5.98 -3.18 -1.93
C LEU A 341 6.48 -2.41 -0.70
N ARG A 342 6.46 -3.02 0.49
CA ARG A 342 7.02 -2.41 1.70
C ARG A 342 8.46 -1.95 1.48
N ARG A 343 9.32 -2.81 0.93
CA ARG A 343 10.73 -2.49 0.71
C ARG A 343 10.92 -1.34 -0.27
N PHE A 344 10.09 -1.27 -1.30
CA PHE A 344 10.03 -0.12 -2.21
C PHE A 344 9.64 1.15 -1.46
N CYS A 345 8.51 1.14 -0.74
CA CYS A 345 8.04 2.30 0.02
C CYS A 345 9.04 2.73 1.11
N ASP A 346 9.70 1.79 1.78
CA ASP A 346 10.71 2.07 2.79
C ASP A 346 11.91 2.79 2.16
N LEU A 347 12.38 2.34 0.98
CA LEU A 347 13.47 2.99 0.25
C LEU A 347 13.11 4.44 -0.14
N VAL A 348 11.92 4.65 -0.71
CA VAL A 348 11.45 5.97 -1.14
C VAL A 348 11.32 6.90 0.07
N SER A 349 10.58 6.48 1.10
CA SER A 349 10.37 7.26 2.33
C SER A 349 11.68 7.59 3.03
N PHE A 350 12.59 6.62 3.10
CA PHE A 350 13.88 6.81 3.74
C PHE A 350 14.78 7.78 2.97
N THR A 351 14.70 7.80 1.64
CA THR A 351 15.47 8.72 0.80
C THR A 351 15.04 10.18 1.04
N ALA A 352 13.73 10.44 1.13
CA ALA A 352 13.21 11.77 1.48
C ALA A 352 13.57 12.17 2.94
N TRP A 353 13.41 11.24 3.88
CA TRP A 353 13.78 11.46 5.29
C TRP A 353 15.27 11.80 5.42
N ARG A 354 16.14 11.07 4.72
CA ARG A 354 17.59 11.32 4.71
C ARG A 354 17.90 12.72 4.22
N SER A 355 17.27 13.16 3.13
CA SER A 355 17.42 14.53 2.62
C SER A 355 17.01 15.56 3.68
N SER A 356 15.92 15.30 4.41
CA SER A 356 15.46 16.17 5.49
C SER A 356 16.41 16.22 6.69
N VAL A 357 17.03 15.09 7.05
CA VAL A 357 18.09 15.05 8.09
C VAL A 357 19.30 15.88 7.68
N VAL A 358 19.75 15.76 6.42
CA VAL A 358 20.88 16.54 5.90
C VAL A 358 20.58 18.04 5.97
N VAL A 359 19.39 18.45 5.55
CA VAL A 359 18.95 19.86 5.63
C VAL A 359 18.85 20.32 7.08
N ALA A 360 18.22 19.56 7.98
CA ALA A 360 18.10 19.96 9.38
C ALA A 360 19.47 20.21 10.03
N ARG A 361 20.44 19.34 9.74
CA ARG A 361 21.81 19.49 10.23
C ARG A 361 22.54 20.69 9.64
N SER A 362 22.33 21.01 8.35
CA SER A 362 23.01 22.15 7.72
C SER A 362 22.53 23.49 8.27
N VAL A 363 21.35 23.54 8.90
CA VAL A 363 20.79 24.73 9.55
C VAL A 363 20.72 24.62 11.08
N ASP A 364 21.48 23.69 11.68
CA ASP A 364 21.56 23.45 13.13
C ASP A 364 20.20 23.25 13.84
N LYS A 365 19.30 22.52 13.17
CA LYS A 365 18.01 22.10 13.73
C LYS A 365 18.06 20.62 14.13
N PRO A 366 17.26 20.22 15.14
CA PRO A 366 17.15 18.81 15.50
C PRO A 366 16.65 17.98 14.31
N PRO A 367 17.31 16.87 13.96
CA PRO A 367 16.88 16.03 12.86
C PRO A 367 15.52 15.37 13.17
N PRO A 368 14.72 15.07 12.14
CA PRO A 368 13.49 14.31 12.33
C PRO A 368 13.82 12.93 12.93
N PRO A 369 12.95 12.37 13.79
CA PRO A 369 13.15 11.05 14.36
C PRO A 369 13.21 9.99 13.26
N LEU A 370 13.91 8.88 13.54
CA LEU A 370 14.06 7.77 12.60
C LEU A 370 12.69 7.21 12.21
N LEU A 371 12.49 6.96 10.92
CA LEU A 371 11.30 6.29 10.43
C LEU A 371 11.28 4.84 10.91
N LYS A 372 10.28 4.50 11.72
CA LYS A 372 9.94 3.13 12.10
C LYS A 372 8.50 2.90 11.71
N SER A 373 8.29 2.13 10.66
CA SER A 373 6.96 1.79 10.18
C SER A 373 6.28 0.83 11.17
N THR A 374 5.07 1.17 11.58
CA THR A 374 4.14 0.28 12.30
C THR A 374 3.01 -0.20 11.40
N ILE A 375 3.13 0.04 10.10
CA ILE A 375 2.11 -0.21 9.10
C ILE A 375 1.93 -1.73 8.97
N ASP A 376 0.67 -2.17 9.02
CA ASP A 376 0.31 -3.51 8.55
C ASP A 376 0.26 -3.49 7.02
N TRP A 377 1.22 -4.18 6.40
CA TRP A 377 1.35 -4.25 4.96
C TRP A 377 0.44 -5.30 4.31
N SER A 378 -0.40 -5.99 5.09
CA SER A 378 -1.40 -6.93 4.57
C SER A 378 -2.32 -6.22 3.58
N PRO A 379 -2.30 -6.60 2.28
CA PRO A 379 -3.05 -5.88 1.27
C PRO A 379 -4.54 -6.13 1.40
N VAL A 380 -5.30 -5.04 1.51
CA VAL A 380 -6.76 -5.03 1.48
C VAL A 380 -7.22 -4.20 0.29
N PHE A 381 -8.36 -4.56 -0.30
CA PHE A 381 -8.94 -3.75 -1.37
C PHE A 381 -9.43 -2.42 -0.81
N MET A 382 -9.15 -1.34 -1.53
CA MET A 382 -9.54 0.01 -1.15
C MET A 382 -9.80 0.88 -2.38
N HIS A 383 -10.43 2.04 -2.20
CA HIS A 383 -10.82 2.92 -3.31
C HIS A 383 -9.62 3.70 -3.85
N GLY A 384 -8.67 4.09 -2.99
CA GLY A 384 -7.48 4.84 -3.39
C GLY A 384 -7.69 6.35 -3.45
N ASP A 385 -8.87 6.80 -3.88
CA ASP A 385 -9.24 8.23 -3.95
C ASP A 385 -10.65 8.53 -3.39
N LEU A 386 -10.95 8.06 -2.18
CA LEU A 386 -12.26 8.32 -1.56
C LEU A 386 -12.33 9.75 -1.02
N ASN A 387 -13.06 10.62 -1.73
CA ASN A 387 -13.23 12.02 -1.36
C ASN A 387 -14.66 12.52 -1.69
N MET A 388 -14.99 13.75 -1.28
CA MET A 388 -16.35 14.27 -1.42
C MET A 388 -16.81 14.49 -2.87
N SER A 389 -15.92 14.64 -3.85
CA SER A 389 -16.29 14.71 -5.27
C SER A 389 -16.53 13.32 -5.88
N ASN A 390 -15.98 12.26 -5.28
CA ASN A 390 -16.13 10.88 -5.76
C ASN A 390 -17.28 10.12 -5.07
N ILE A 391 -18.12 10.84 -4.31
CA ILE A 391 -19.28 10.27 -3.61
C ILE A 391 -20.53 11.04 -4.03
N LEU A 392 -21.50 10.34 -4.60
CA LEU A 392 -22.77 10.91 -5.04
C LEU A 392 -23.91 10.49 -4.11
N LEU A 393 -24.75 11.43 -3.73
CA LEU A 393 -26.02 11.19 -3.08
C LEU A 393 -27.15 11.36 -4.11
N ASP A 394 -27.84 10.28 -4.44
CA ASP A 394 -28.94 10.33 -5.40
C ASP A 394 -30.24 10.89 -4.79
N GLU A 395 -31.22 11.19 -5.64
CA GLU A 395 -32.52 11.75 -5.24
C GLU A 395 -33.32 10.83 -4.29
N ARG A 396 -32.96 9.54 -4.20
CA ARG A 396 -33.59 8.54 -3.32
C ARG A 396 -32.82 8.36 -2.01
N GLY A 397 -31.69 9.04 -1.84
CA GLY A 397 -30.82 8.94 -0.68
C GLY A 397 -29.89 7.73 -0.70
N THR A 398 -29.65 7.11 -1.86
CA THR A 398 -28.61 6.08 -2.05
C THR A 398 -27.25 6.76 -2.19
N LEU A 399 -26.24 6.20 -1.54
CA LEU A 399 -24.88 6.67 -1.63
C LEU A 399 -24.08 5.83 -2.64
N TRP A 400 -23.55 6.49 -3.67
CA TRP A 400 -22.80 5.87 -4.77
C TRP A 400 -21.33 6.27 -4.71
N LEU A 401 -20.44 5.32 -5.03
CA LEU A 401 -19.01 5.58 -5.22
C LEU A 401 -18.66 5.56 -6.70
N ILE A 402 -17.89 6.55 -7.14
CA ILE A 402 -17.40 6.70 -8.52
C ILE A 402 -15.89 6.88 -8.53
N ASP A 403 -15.30 6.81 -9.72
CA ASP A 403 -13.87 7.05 -9.95
C ASP A 403 -12.95 6.02 -9.27
N TRP A 404 -12.85 4.84 -9.88
CA TRP A 404 -12.13 3.68 -9.33
C TRP A 404 -10.74 3.49 -9.96
N ASP A 405 -10.13 4.56 -10.50
CA ASP A 405 -8.86 4.49 -11.22
C ASP A 405 -7.66 4.11 -10.32
N SER A 406 -7.73 4.54 -9.06
CA SER A 406 -6.73 4.37 -8.01
C SER A 406 -7.02 3.15 -7.14
N ALA A 407 -8.04 2.37 -7.49
CA ALA A 407 -8.51 1.27 -6.68
C ALA A 407 -7.62 0.02 -6.83
N GLY A 408 -7.38 -0.65 -5.71
CA GLY A 408 -6.48 -1.78 -5.67
C GLY A 408 -6.23 -2.29 -4.26
N PHE A 409 -5.25 -3.17 -4.14
CA PHE A 409 -4.88 -3.84 -2.89
C PHE A 409 -3.63 -3.20 -2.28
N TYR A 410 -3.82 -2.53 -1.16
CA TYR A 410 -2.78 -1.75 -0.48
C TYR A 410 -2.90 -1.89 1.05
N PRO A 411 -1.92 -1.40 1.84
CA PRO A 411 -2.08 -1.27 3.29
C PRO A 411 -3.35 -0.54 3.70
N ALA A 412 -4.09 -1.08 4.66
CA ALA A 412 -5.41 -0.56 5.04
C ALA A 412 -5.41 0.92 5.48
N SER A 413 -4.30 1.39 6.06
CA SER A 413 -4.13 2.77 6.51
C SER A 413 -4.15 3.78 5.36
N LEU A 414 -3.78 3.37 4.14
CA LEU A 414 -3.67 4.28 3.00
C LEU A 414 -5.01 4.91 2.63
N GLU A 415 -6.13 4.21 2.74
CA GLU A 415 -7.45 4.80 2.46
C GLU A 415 -7.73 6.04 3.34
N SER A 416 -7.38 5.97 4.63
CA SER A 416 -7.54 7.09 5.56
C SER A 416 -6.57 8.24 5.29
N LEU A 417 -5.38 7.93 4.77
CA LEU A 417 -4.38 8.92 4.36
C LEU A 417 -4.79 9.58 3.04
N SER A 418 -5.36 8.82 2.11
CA SER A 418 -6.00 9.33 0.89
C SER A 418 -7.09 10.32 1.19
N MET A 419 -8.01 9.98 2.09
CA MET A 419 -9.03 10.93 2.55
C MET A 419 -8.42 12.21 3.11
N GLN A 420 -7.38 12.11 3.95
CA GLN A 420 -6.71 13.28 4.54
C GLN A 420 -6.09 14.18 3.49
N ARG A 421 -5.33 13.61 2.55
CA ARG A 421 -4.70 14.35 1.46
C ARG A 421 -5.74 15.05 0.59
N CYS A 422 -6.81 14.36 0.22
CA CYS A 422 -7.87 14.95 -0.60
C CYS A 422 -8.63 16.05 0.16
N ASN A 423 -8.79 15.93 1.49
CA ASN A 423 -9.36 17.00 2.31
C ASN A 423 -8.51 18.27 2.26
N GLU A 424 -7.17 18.15 2.32
CA GLU A 424 -6.25 19.30 2.22
C GLU A 424 -6.30 19.95 0.83
N ILE A 425 -6.30 19.14 -0.24
CA ILE A 425 -6.35 19.63 -1.62
C ILE A 425 -7.69 20.31 -1.93
N LEU A 426 -8.81 19.67 -1.57
CA LEU A 426 -10.16 20.16 -1.84
C LEU A 426 -10.64 21.19 -0.80
N LYS A 427 -9.86 21.45 0.26
CA LYS A 427 -10.23 22.28 1.41
C LYS A 427 -11.59 21.86 1.99
N ALA A 428 -11.70 20.57 2.30
CA ALA A 428 -12.93 19.99 2.80
C ALA A 428 -13.37 20.66 4.12
N PRO A 429 -14.69 20.78 4.38
CA PRO A 429 -15.18 21.35 5.63
C PRO A 429 -14.81 20.46 6.81
N SER A 430 -14.49 21.06 7.96
CA SER A 430 -14.08 20.31 9.16
C SER A 430 -15.12 19.29 9.64
N SER A 431 -16.40 19.51 9.34
CA SER A 431 -17.47 18.54 9.61
C SER A 431 -17.28 17.21 8.86
N TRP A 432 -16.72 17.24 7.64
CA TRP A 432 -16.34 16.06 6.88
C TRP A 432 -15.03 15.45 7.43
N GLU A 433 -14.02 16.27 7.66
CA GLU A 433 -12.70 15.83 8.16
C GLU A 433 -12.83 15.04 9.47
N ASN A 434 -13.73 15.47 10.36
CA ASN A 434 -14.01 14.82 11.64
C ASN A 434 -14.53 13.37 11.51
N TYR A 435 -15.12 12.99 10.36
CA TYR A 435 -15.59 11.63 10.12
C TYR A 435 -14.52 10.69 9.56
N ARG A 436 -13.35 11.19 9.12
CA ARG A 436 -12.28 10.38 8.53
C ARG A 436 -11.94 9.15 9.37
N THR A 437 -11.65 9.37 10.66
CA THR A 437 -11.29 8.29 11.59
C THR A 437 -12.44 7.30 11.82
N PHE A 438 -13.69 7.77 11.77
CA PHE A 438 -14.86 6.90 11.90
C PHE A 438 -15.09 6.06 10.64
N ILE A 439 -14.84 6.61 9.45
CA ILE A 439 -15.04 5.96 8.15
C ILE A 439 -13.90 4.98 7.84
N ALA A 440 -12.66 5.48 7.81
CA ALA A 440 -11.49 4.75 7.34
C ALA A 440 -10.53 4.34 8.47
N GLY A 441 -10.82 4.65 9.73
CA GLY A 441 -9.96 4.29 10.87
C GLY A 441 -8.90 5.34 11.17
N ALA A 442 -8.26 5.20 12.33
CA ALA A 442 -7.24 6.13 12.79
C ALA A 442 -5.88 5.80 12.16
N THR A 443 -5.14 6.84 11.81
CA THR A 443 -3.70 6.80 11.50
C THR A 443 -2.94 7.44 12.66
N CYS A 444 -1.74 6.95 12.96
CA CYS A 444 -0.88 7.58 13.97
C CYS A 444 0.16 8.49 13.32
N ASP A 445 0.70 9.44 14.08
CA ASP A 445 1.72 10.40 13.63
C ASP A 445 2.93 9.75 12.94
N ARG A 446 3.27 8.51 13.32
CA ARG A 446 4.39 7.77 12.70
C ARG A 446 4.05 7.31 11.29
N GLU A 447 2.83 6.86 11.06
CA GLU A 447 2.33 6.44 9.75
C GLU A 447 2.13 7.65 8.84
N GLU A 448 1.50 8.71 9.35
CA GLU A 448 1.31 9.96 8.60
C GLU A 448 2.66 10.55 8.17
N ARG A 449 3.65 10.59 9.06
CA ARG A 449 5.01 11.05 8.72
C ARG A 449 5.71 10.14 7.71
N TYR A 450 5.53 8.82 7.80
CA TYR A 450 6.11 7.88 6.84
C TYR A 450 5.61 8.20 5.42
N TRP A 451 4.30 8.31 5.25
CA TRP A 451 3.69 8.60 3.96
C TRP A 451 3.95 10.01 3.46
N TYR A 452 4.05 11.00 4.35
CA TYR A 452 4.51 12.35 3.99
C TYR A 452 5.89 12.34 3.30
N TYR A 453 6.84 11.55 3.83
CA TYR A 453 8.14 11.41 3.17
C TYR A 453 8.06 10.62 1.87
N PHE A 454 7.22 9.59 1.82
CA PHE A 454 7.00 8.82 0.59
C PHE A 454 6.55 9.74 -0.55
N GLU A 455 5.50 10.51 -0.35
CA GLU A 455 4.93 11.43 -1.35
C GLU A 455 5.93 12.49 -1.81
N GLY A 456 6.77 12.99 -0.89
CA GLY A 456 7.80 13.97 -1.20
C GLY A 456 8.89 13.48 -2.15
N GLU A 457 9.03 12.18 -2.38
CA GLU A 457 10.14 11.59 -3.15
C GLU A 457 9.68 10.66 -4.29
N ILE A 458 8.46 10.12 -4.25
CA ILE A 458 7.99 9.11 -5.20
C ILE A 458 8.08 9.52 -6.68
N HIS A 459 7.90 10.81 -7.00
CA HIS A 459 8.04 11.38 -8.34
C HIS A 459 9.41 11.13 -9.00
N ARG A 460 10.45 10.79 -8.22
CA ARG A 460 11.80 10.48 -8.74
C ARG A 460 12.00 9.04 -9.18
N TYR A 461 10.99 8.20 -8.99
CA TYR A 461 11.06 6.75 -9.22
C TYR A 461 10.18 6.28 -10.40
N GLN A 462 9.62 7.21 -11.19
CA GLN A 462 8.82 6.92 -12.39
C GLN A 462 9.63 6.31 -13.54
#